data_AF-A0A1K1MDX3-F1
#
_entry.id   AF-A0A1K1MDX3-F1
#
_cell.length_a   1.000
_cell.length_b   1.000
_cell.length_c   1.000
_cell.angle_alpha   90.00
_cell.angle_beta   90.00
_cell.angle_gamma   90.00
#
_symmetry.space_group_name_H-M   'P 1'
#
loop_
_entity.id
_entity.type
_entity.pdbx_description
1 polymer ?
#
loop_
_entity_poly.entity_id
_entity_poly.type
_entity_poly.pdbx_seq_one_letter_code
_entity_poly.pdbx_strand_id
1 'polypeptide(L)'
;MRKTKSAPKGKITSKFEVWPYDPDECIWHNDPKCVGSVTVDIKARTITFKHISGKAPILYIVLLVMEANKHWRRFVEKDIEDAYFSSYSLLTRANDVASTEIFLAHNCENDLPVIEKRLVHVEGIDKEVRECVFNSMEYYLLVGEVDFCLYSWKDRLQELRSDYDFKYIR
;
A
#
# COMPACT_ATOMS: atom_id res chain seq x y z
N MET A 1 -14.65 26.04 -29.34
CA MET A 1 -14.74 25.87 -27.88
C MET A 1 -14.09 24.55 -27.48
N ARG A 2 -12.93 24.57 -26.83
CA ARG A 2 -12.30 23.36 -26.26
C ARG A 2 -13.06 22.99 -24.99
N LYS A 3 -13.71 21.82 -24.98
CA LYS A 3 -14.29 21.25 -23.76
C LYS A 3 -13.13 20.94 -22.80
N THR A 4 -13.02 21.72 -21.74
CA THR A 4 -12.20 21.36 -20.58
C THR A 4 -12.80 20.09 -19.99
N LYS A 5 -12.09 18.96 -20.11
CA LYS A 5 -12.42 17.75 -19.34
C LYS A 5 -12.37 18.15 -17.87
N SER A 6 -13.51 18.12 -17.19
CA SER A 6 -13.55 18.29 -15.74
C SER A 6 -12.65 17.21 -15.13
N ALA A 7 -11.72 17.63 -14.27
CA ALA A 7 -10.98 16.69 -13.45
C ALA A 7 -11.99 15.82 -12.68
N PRO A 8 -11.76 14.50 -12.53
CA PRO A 8 -12.70 13.65 -11.81
C PRO A 8 -12.82 14.17 -10.38
N LYS A 9 -13.99 14.73 -10.04
CA LYS A 9 -14.34 15.13 -8.68
C LYS A 9 -14.91 13.89 -7.98
N GLY A 10 -14.05 12.98 -7.51
CA GLY A 10 -14.55 11.78 -6.83
C GLY A 10 -13.50 10.75 -6.45
N LYS A 11 -13.99 9.68 -5.81
CA LYS A 11 -13.25 8.45 -5.52
C LYS A 11 -13.15 7.60 -6.77
N ILE A 12 -11.98 7.03 -7.03
CA ILE A 12 -11.76 6.08 -8.13
C ILE A 12 -11.53 4.70 -7.52
N THR A 13 -12.45 3.78 -7.74
CA THR A 13 -12.33 2.39 -7.29
C THR A 13 -11.92 1.48 -8.45
N SER A 14 -10.95 0.60 -8.22
CA SER A 14 -10.51 -0.43 -9.15
C SER A 14 -10.49 -1.77 -8.45
N LYS A 15 -11.05 -2.80 -9.08
CA LYS A 15 -10.98 -4.18 -8.59
C LYS A 15 -9.82 -4.91 -9.24
N PHE A 16 -9.25 -5.87 -8.54
CA PHE A 16 -8.12 -6.65 -9.02
C PHE A 16 -8.13 -8.07 -8.46
N GLU A 17 -7.29 -8.91 -9.07
CA GLU A 17 -6.89 -10.22 -8.61
C GLU A 17 -5.34 -10.30 -8.59
N VAL A 18 -4.75 -10.93 -7.58
CA VAL A 18 -3.28 -11.08 -7.41
C VAL A 18 -2.95 -12.27 -6.49
N TRP A 19 -1.75 -12.85 -6.60
CA TRP A 19 -1.25 -13.78 -5.57
C TRP A 19 -1.08 -13.05 -4.22
N PRO A 20 -1.56 -13.64 -3.10
CA PRO A 20 -1.59 -12.99 -1.78
C PRO A 20 -0.21 -12.87 -1.11
N TYR A 21 0.76 -13.68 -1.52
CA TYR A 21 2.18 -13.67 -1.15
C TYR A 21 2.96 -14.42 -2.25
N ASP A 22 4.11 -15.00 -1.93
CA ASP A 22 4.93 -15.78 -2.86
C ASP A 22 4.07 -16.77 -3.69
N PRO A 23 4.09 -16.68 -5.04
CA PRO A 23 3.28 -17.53 -5.89
C PRO A 23 3.58 -19.03 -5.77
N ASP A 24 4.84 -19.41 -5.60
CA ASP A 24 5.23 -20.83 -5.52
C ASP A 24 4.70 -21.45 -4.22
N GLU A 25 4.77 -20.70 -3.11
CA GLU A 25 4.15 -21.11 -1.85
C GLU A 25 2.62 -21.17 -1.96
N CYS A 26 1.97 -20.19 -2.61
CA CYS A 26 0.53 -20.22 -2.84
C CYS A 26 0.09 -21.46 -3.63
N ILE A 27 0.85 -21.82 -4.66
CA ILE A 27 0.59 -23.02 -5.47
C ILE A 27 0.80 -24.27 -4.63
N TRP A 28 1.87 -24.33 -3.83
CA TRP A 28 2.16 -25.47 -2.96
C TRP A 28 1.07 -25.69 -1.89
N HIS A 29 0.55 -24.61 -1.31
CA HIS A 29 -0.53 -24.64 -0.33
C HIS A 29 -1.94 -24.72 -0.94
N ASN A 30 -2.07 -24.63 -2.28
CA ASN A 30 -3.34 -24.53 -2.99
C ASN A 30 -4.21 -23.36 -2.50
N ASP A 31 -3.56 -22.24 -2.17
CA ASP A 31 -4.24 -21.02 -1.72
C ASP A 31 -4.86 -20.27 -2.90
N PRO A 32 -6.11 -19.78 -2.78
CA PRO A 32 -6.74 -19.01 -3.84
C PRO A 32 -6.17 -17.60 -3.89
N LYS A 33 -6.06 -17.04 -5.10
CA LYS A 33 -5.67 -15.64 -5.29
C LYS A 33 -6.53 -14.67 -4.49
N CYS A 34 -5.93 -13.57 -4.06
CA CYS A 34 -6.63 -12.44 -3.47
C CYS A 34 -7.44 -11.71 -4.54
N VAL A 35 -8.73 -11.53 -4.28
CA VAL A 35 -9.57 -10.55 -5.00
C VAL A 35 -9.83 -9.38 -4.07
N GLY A 36 -9.53 -8.17 -4.54
CA GLY A 36 -9.64 -6.96 -3.75
C GLY A 36 -10.07 -5.74 -4.54
N SER A 37 -10.18 -4.62 -3.84
CA SER A 37 -10.39 -3.31 -4.43
C SER A 37 -9.44 -2.28 -3.85
N VAL A 38 -9.00 -1.37 -4.71
CA VAL A 38 -8.30 -0.15 -4.34
C VAL A 38 -9.19 1.03 -4.65
N THR A 39 -9.39 1.93 -3.68
CA THR A 39 -10.09 3.19 -3.86
C THR A 39 -9.14 4.36 -3.63
N VAL A 40 -8.95 5.19 -4.64
CA VAL A 40 -8.19 6.44 -4.53
C VAL A 40 -9.16 7.60 -4.30
N ASP A 41 -9.09 8.25 -3.15
CA ASP A 41 -9.82 9.49 -2.88
C ASP A 41 -8.97 10.69 -3.26
N ILE A 42 -9.35 11.35 -4.36
CA ILE A 42 -8.61 12.48 -4.92
C ILE A 42 -8.63 13.71 -3.99
N LYS A 43 -9.71 13.89 -3.22
CA LYS A 43 -9.85 15.06 -2.33
C LYS A 43 -9.11 14.85 -1.02
N ALA A 44 -9.29 13.68 -0.40
CA ALA A 44 -8.62 13.31 0.84
C ALA A 44 -7.14 12.95 0.61
N ARG A 45 -6.75 12.71 -0.65
CA ARG A 45 -5.40 12.27 -1.06
C ARG A 45 -5.00 10.98 -0.36
N THR A 46 -5.94 10.04 -0.30
CA THR A 46 -5.74 8.73 0.31
C THR A 46 -5.97 7.60 -0.69
N ILE A 47 -5.38 6.46 -0.38
CA ILE A 47 -5.65 5.17 -1.01
C ILE A 47 -6.16 4.19 0.03
N THR A 48 -7.24 3.49 -0.30
CA THR A 48 -7.84 2.45 0.54
C THR A 48 -7.73 1.12 -0.19
N PHE A 49 -7.13 0.13 0.45
CA PHE A 49 -7.23 -1.26 0.03
C PHE A 49 -8.32 -1.96 0.84
N LYS A 50 -9.08 -2.84 0.17
CA LYS A 50 -10.07 -3.70 0.79
C LYS A 50 -10.09 -5.09 0.14
N HIS A 51 -9.87 -6.12 0.94
CA HIS A 51 -10.05 -7.52 0.57
C HIS A 51 -11.53 -7.84 0.35
N ILE A 52 -11.84 -8.66 -0.66
CA ILE A 52 -13.21 -9.06 -1.02
C ILE A 52 -13.36 -10.58 -0.92
N SER A 53 -12.46 -11.35 -1.52
CA SER A 53 -12.52 -12.82 -1.52
C SER A 53 -11.16 -13.46 -1.79
N GLY A 54 -11.09 -14.79 -1.64
CA GLY A 54 -9.84 -15.55 -1.71
C GLY A 54 -8.98 -15.38 -0.46
N LYS A 55 -7.69 -15.72 -0.55
CA LYS A 55 -6.73 -15.55 0.54
C LYS A 55 -6.43 -14.06 0.72
N ALA A 56 -6.33 -13.60 1.97
CA ALA A 56 -6.00 -12.20 2.23
C ALA A 56 -4.51 -11.97 1.92
N PRO A 57 -4.14 -10.85 1.27
CA PRO A 57 -2.78 -10.59 0.87
C PRO A 57 -1.96 -10.08 2.04
N ILE A 58 -0.65 -10.31 1.99
CA ILE A 58 0.29 -9.73 2.95
C ILE A 58 0.48 -8.23 2.67
N LEU A 59 0.91 -7.46 3.67
CA LEU A 59 1.09 -6.01 3.53
C LEU A 59 1.95 -5.64 2.31
N TYR A 60 2.99 -6.43 2.01
CA TYR A 60 3.83 -6.22 0.82
C TYR A 60 3.01 -6.25 -0.49
N ILE A 61 2.13 -7.24 -0.65
CA ILE A 61 1.27 -7.35 -1.83
C ILE A 61 0.27 -6.21 -1.88
N VAL A 62 -0.24 -5.76 -0.73
CA VAL A 62 -1.10 -4.57 -0.68
C VAL A 62 -0.37 -3.33 -1.20
N LEU A 63 0.86 -3.08 -0.75
CA LEU A 63 1.66 -1.95 -1.21
C LEU A 63 1.97 -2.05 -2.72
N LEU A 64 2.29 -3.24 -3.23
CA LEU A 64 2.49 -3.49 -4.67
C LEU A 64 1.24 -3.14 -5.49
N VAL A 65 0.07 -3.55 -5.02
CA VAL A 65 -1.20 -3.26 -5.68
C VAL A 65 -1.50 -1.75 -5.67
N MET A 66 -1.20 -1.07 -4.56
CA MET A 66 -1.32 0.38 -4.46
C MET A 66 -0.38 1.09 -5.46
N GLU A 67 0.87 0.65 -5.57
CA GLU A 67 1.86 1.15 -6.53
C GLU A 67 1.41 0.95 -7.98
N ALA A 68 0.76 -0.18 -8.28
CA ALA A 68 0.23 -0.49 -9.60
C ALA A 68 -0.93 0.43 -10.02
N ASN A 69 -1.52 1.21 -9.10
CA ASN A 69 -2.61 2.14 -9.37
C ASN A 69 -2.09 3.47 -9.91
N LYS A 70 -2.30 3.69 -11.22
CA LYS A 70 -1.84 4.90 -11.94
C LYS A 70 -2.38 6.22 -11.37
N HIS A 71 -3.54 6.21 -10.72
CA HIS A 71 -4.12 7.43 -10.15
C HIS A 71 -3.44 7.79 -8.84
N TRP A 72 -3.11 6.78 -8.03
CA TRP A 72 -2.38 6.92 -6.79
C TRP A 72 -0.96 7.45 -7.01
N ARG A 73 -0.22 6.80 -7.89
CA ARG A 73 1.17 7.16 -8.19
C ARG A 73 1.36 8.65 -8.54
N ARG A 74 0.42 9.23 -9.29
CA ARG A 74 0.43 10.66 -9.63
C ARG A 74 0.33 11.60 -8.42
N PHE A 75 -0.33 11.18 -7.34
CA PHE A 75 -0.39 11.97 -6.10
C PHE A 75 0.88 11.83 -5.28
N VAL A 76 1.39 10.61 -5.16
CA VAL A 76 2.60 10.30 -4.40
C VAL A 76 3.81 11.01 -4.99
N GLU A 77 4.04 10.91 -6.31
CA GLU A 77 5.16 11.59 -6.98
C GLU A 77 5.14 13.10 -6.74
N LYS A 78 3.95 13.71 -6.75
CA LYS A 78 3.79 15.15 -6.51
C LYS A 78 4.09 15.56 -5.05
N ASP A 79 3.74 14.72 -4.08
CA ASP A 79 3.91 15.04 -2.65
C ASP A 79 5.34 14.82 -2.16
N ILE A 80 6.08 13.89 -2.77
CA ILE A 80 7.47 13.60 -2.39
C ILE A 80 8.40 14.78 -2.72
N GLU A 81 8.10 15.54 -3.78
CA GLU A 81 8.89 16.71 -4.18
C GLU A 81 8.90 17.83 -3.12
N ASP A 82 7.97 17.82 -2.15
CA ASP A 82 7.81 18.87 -1.13
C ASP A 82 8.56 18.61 0.21
N ALA A 83 9.41 17.57 0.30
CA ALA A 83 10.43 17.35 1.33
C ALA A 83 10.03 17.56 2.82
N TYR A 84 8.81 17.16 3.21
CA TYR A 84 8.29 17.34 4.58
C TYR A 84 8.40 16.08 5.48
N PHE A 85 9.05 15.02 5.00
CA PHE A 85 8.99 13.70 5.66
C PHE A 85 10.17 13.37 6.57
N SER A 86 11.21 14.21 6.63
CA SER A 86 12.46 13.92 7.36
C SER A 86 12.31 13.86 8.89
N SER A 87 11.22 14.38 9.45
CA SER A 87 10.92 14.32 10.88
C SER A 87 10.02 13.15 11.29
N TYR A 88 9.51 12.37 10.33
CA TYR A 88 8.62 11.24 10.58
C TYR A 88 9.35 9.92 10.36
N SER A 89 8.95 8.89 11.11
CA SER A 89 9.48 7.53 11.04
C SER A 89 8.41 6.49 11.36
N LEU A 90 8.68 5.23 11.05
CA LEU A 90 7.85 4.10 11.44
C LEU A 90 8.37 3.44 12.70
N LEU A 91 7.49 3.26 13.68
CA LEU A 91 7.75 2.37 14.81
C LEU A 91 7.02 1.05 14.60
N THR A 92 7.73 -0.05 14.76
CA THR A 92 7.16 -1.39 14.69
C THR A 92 7.15 -2.01 16.08
N ARG A 93 6.00 -2.57 16.46
CA ARG A 93 5.87 -3.34 17.71
C ARG A 93 5.46 -4.76 17.36
N ALA A 94 6.37 -5.70 17.63
CA ALA A 94 6.00 -7.11 17.68
C ALA A 94 5.25 -7.37 19.00
N ASN A 95 3.97 -7.69 18.91
CA ASN A 95 3.15 -8.01 20.10
C ASN A 95 3.32 -9.49 20.48
N ASP A 96 3.47 -10.37 19.49
CA ASP A 96 3.87 -11.77 19.61
C ASP A 96 4.51 -12.25 18.28
N VAL A 97 4.81 -13.56 18.17
CA VAL A 97 5.37 -14.18 16.95
C VAL A 97 4.45 -13.99 15.74
N ALA A 98 3.16 -13.75 15.95
CA ALA A 98 2.13 -13.71 14.93
C ALA A 98 1.49 -12.33 14.78
N SER A 99 2.01 -11.25 15.37
CA SER A 99 1.35 -9.95 15.23
C SER A 99 2.32 -8.79 15.31
N THR A 100 2.15 -7.84 14.39
CA THR A 100 2.95 -6.63 14.33
C THR A 100 2.04 -5.43 14.12
N GLU A 101 2.21 -4.44 14.97
CA GLU A 101 1.62 -3.12 14.78
C GLU A 101 2.66 -2.18 14.17
N ILE A 102 2.23 -1.42 13.17
CA ILE A 102 3.03 -0.36 12.55
C ILE A 102 2.42 0.98 12.93
N PHE A 103 3.23 1.85 13.51
CA PHE A 103 2.85 3.17 13.95
C PHE A 103 3.61 4.24 13.16
N LEU A 104 2.94 5.35 12.89
CA LEU A 104 3.60 6.57 12.49
C LEU A 104 4.08 7.29 13.75
N ALA A 105 5.34 7.67 13.77
CA ALA A 105 5.92 8.52 14.79
C ALA A 105 6.60 9.74 14.16
N HIS A 106 6.82 10.77 14.97
CA HIS A 106 7.71 11.87 14.63
C HIS A 106 8.74 12.08 15.74
N ASN A 107 9.90 12.62 15.37
CA ASN A 107 10.95 12.97 16.34
C ASN A 107 10.63 14.33 16.99
N CYS A 108 10.56 14.34 18.32
CA CYS A 108 10.52 15.59 19.11
C CYS A 108 11.93 16.17 19.33
N GLU A 109 12.01 17.41 19.80
CA GLU A 109 13.28 18.12 20.08
C GLU A 109 14.21 17.40 21.09
N ASN A 110 13.67 16.44 21.86
CA ASN A 110 14.43 15.64 22.84
C ASN A 110 14.84 14.25 22.30
N ASP A 111 14.80 14.04 20.98
CA ASP A 111 15.11 12.78 20.28
C ASP A 111 14.25 11.56 20.68
N LEU A 112 13.16 11.79 21.43
CA LEU A 112 12.18 10.75 21.76
C LEU A 112 11.09 10.71 20.68
N PRO A 113 10.75 9.53 20.14
CA PRO A 113 9.69 9.41 19.14
C PRO A 113 8.32 9.52 19.81
N VAL A 114 7.43 10.31 19.21
CA VAL A 114 6.03 10.42 19.63
C VAL A 114 5.13 9.69 18.65
N ILE A 115 4.34 8.74 19.14
CA ILE A 115 3.38 7.99 18.33
C ILE A 115 2.20 8.88 17.99
N GLU A 116 2.01 9.15 16.69
CA GLU A 116 0.87 9.91 16.16
C GLU A 116 -0.36 9.04 15.99
N LYS A 117 -0.15 7.86 15.38
CA LYS A 117 -1.24 6.94 15.04
C LYS A 117 -0.73 5.55 14.75
N ARG A 118 -1.60 4.57 14.95
CA ARG A 118 -1.44 3.23 14.40
C ARG A 118 -1.87 3.23 12.94
N LEU A 119 -0.99 2.80 12.03
CA LEU A 119 -1.23 2.75 10.59
C LEU A 119 -1.90 1.44 10.20
N VAL A 120 -1.34 0.33 10.67
CA VAL A 120 -1.78 -1.01 10.34
C VAL A 120 -1.62 -1.88 11.58
N HIS A 121 -2.64 -2.68 11.84
CA HIS A 121 -2.53 -3.82 12.72
C HIS A 121 -2.54 -5.07 11.85
N VAL A 122 -1.56 -5.93 12.04
CA VAL A 122 -1.33 -7.10 11.21
C VAL A 122 -1.31 -8.35 12.09
N GLU A 123 -2.14 -9.34 11.75
CA GLU A 123 -2.34 -10.58 12.50
C GLU A 123 -1.89 -11.82 11.69
N GLY A 124 -1.36 -12.84 12.36
CA GLY A 124 -0.86 -14.09 11.80
C GLY A 124 0.62 -14.08 11.35
N ILE A 125 1.18 -15.29 11.19
CA ILE A 125 2.61 -15.54 10.92
C ILE A 125 3.09 -14.89 9.62
N ASP A 126 2.25 -14.75 8.59
CA ASP A 126 2.59 -13.96 7.39
C ASP A 126 1.52 -12.94 7.05
N LYS A 127 1.16 -12.13 8.04
CA LYS A 127 0.85 -10.71 7.89
C LYS A 127 -0.23 -10.27 6.89
N GLU A 128 -1.36 -10.97 6.91
CA GLU A 128 -2.55 -10.67 6.10
C GLU A 128 -3.14 -9.28 6.42
N VAL A 129 -3.51 -8.56 5.37
CA VAL A 129 -4.20 -7.27 5.45
C VAL A 129 -5.57 -7.43 4.82
N ARG A 130 -6.62 -7.10 5.58
CA ARG A 130 -8.00 -7.12 5.08
C ARG A 130 -8.49 -5.75 4.62
N GLU A 131 -8.08 -4.71 5.32
CA GLU A 131 -8.42 -3.33 4.98
C GLU A 131 -7.35 -2.39 5.55
N CYS A 132 -6.92 -1.41 4.75
CA CYS A 132 -6.06 -0.34 5.23
C CYS A 132 -6.27 0.93 4.40
N VAL A 133 -5.92 2.08 4.98
CA VAL A 133 -6.01 3.39 4.34
C VAL A 133 -4.71 4.13 4.60
N PHE A 134 -4.10 4.67 3.55
CA PHE A 134 -2.91 5.49 3.64
C PHE A 134 -3.07 6.81 2.88
N ASN A 135 -2.51 7.88 3.41
CA ASN A 135 -2.15 9.07 2.69
C ASN A 135 -0.75 8.91 2.06
N SER A 136 -0.31 9.91 1.30
CA SER A 136 0.96 9.84 0.55
C SER A 136 2.18 9.70 1.45
N MET A 137 2.21 10.36 2.61
CA MET A 137 3.31 10.26 3.58
C MET A 137 3.39 8.87 4.21
N GLU A 138 2.26 8.34 4.70
CA GLU A 138 2.20 7.01 5.31
C GLU A 138 2.64 5.94 4.32
N TYR A 139 2.14 6.02 3.08
CA TYR A 139 2.56 5.14 1.99
C TYR A 139 4.05 5.27 1.69
N TYR A 140 4.56 6.50 1.57
CA TYR A 140 5.97 6.76 1.29
C TYR A 140 6.89 6.16 2.35
N LEU A 141 6.58 6.35 3.64
CA LEU A 141 7.36 5.78 4.74
C LEU A 141 7.28 4.25 4.75
N LEU A 142 6.10 3.67 4.50
CA LEU A 142 5.91 2.22 4.41
C LEU A 142 6.69 1.60 3.24
N VAL A 143 6.87 2.33 2.15
CA VAL A 143 7.65 1.89 0.99
C VAL A 143 9.16 2.16 1.17
N GLY A 144 9.53 3.22 1.90
CA GLY A 144 10.92 3.68 2.02
C GLY A 144 11.70 3.11 3.22
N GLU A 145 11.08 2.92 4.38
CA GLU A 145 11.77 2.44 5.60
C GLU A 145 11.66 0.94 5.81
N VAL A 146 10.56 0.33 5.36
CA VAL A 146 10.54 -1.11 5.13
C VAL A 146 11.24 -1.25 3.79
N ASP A 147 12.54 -1.58 3.78
CA ASP A 147 13.39 -1.73 2.58
C ASP A 147 12.64 -2.49 1.47
N PHE A 148 11.88 -1.75 0.67
CA PHE A 148 11.16 -2.27 -0.47
C PHE A 148 11.80 -1.63 -1.68
N CYS A 149 12.33 -2.46 -2.56
CA CYS A 149 12.88 -2.11 -3.87
C CYS A 149 11.79 -1.56 -4.82
N LEU A 150 11.03 -0.55 -4.40
CA LEU A 150 9.97 0.11 -5.17
C LEU A 150 10.43 1.46 -5.73
N TYR A 151 11.72 1.60 -6.03
CA TYR A 151 12.16 2.50 -7.10
C TYR A 151 11.71 1.93 -8.45
N SER A 152 10.40 1.95 -8.67
CA SER A 152 9.74 1.40 -9.84
C SER A 152 9.78 2.45 -10.95
N TRP A 153 10.92 2.52 -11.63
CA TRP A 153 10.99 3.00 -13.00
C TRP A 153 9.97 2.18 -13.82
N LYS A 154 9.33 2.80 -14.82
CA LYS A 154 8.15 2.24 -15.55
C LYS A 154 8.31 0.78 -16.01
N ASP A 155 9.53 0.30 -16.17
CA ASP A 155 9.87 -1.04 -16.65
C ASP A 155 9.57 -2.13 -15.60
N ARG A 156 9.74 -1.85 -14.29
CA ARG A 156 9.48 -2.84 -13.22
C ARG A 156 8.00 -3.07 -12.92
N LEU A 157 7.11 -2.19 -13.36
CA LEU A 157 5.67 -2.37 -13.17
C LEU A 157 5.10 -3.53 -14.00
N GLN A 158 5.71 -3.86 -15.15
CA GLN A 158 5.28 -5.03 -15.92
C GLN A 158 5.81 -6.32 -15.29
N GLU A 159 7.06 -6.30 -14.82
CA GLU A 159 7.71 -7.40 -14.12
C GLU A 159 6.96 -7.75 -12.83
N LEU A 160 6.72 -6.78 -11.93
CA LEU A 160 5.96 -7.00 -10.68
C LEU A 160 4.52 -7.48 -10.90
N ARG A 161 3.89 -7.12 -12.03
CA ARG A 161 2.55 -7.62 -12.38
C ARG A 161 2.59 -9.05 -12.90
N SER A 162 3.64 -9.41 -13.62
CA SER A 162 3.84 -10.76 -14.14
C SER A 162 4.17 -11.72 -13.01
N ASP A 163 5.08 -11.33 -12.12
CA ASP A 163 5.59 -12.17 -11.03
C ASP A 163 4.46 -12.60 -10.08
N TYR A 164 3.52 -11.69 -9.76
CA TYR A 164 2.40 -11.97 -8.86
C TYR A 164 1.05 -12.18 -9.57
N ASP A 165 1.07 -12.35 -10.89
CA ASP A 165 -0.10 -12.49 -11.76
C ASP A 165 -1.22 -11.47 -11.48
N PHE A 166 -0.83 -10.20 -11.27
CA PHE A 166 -1.73 -9.09 -10.99
C PHE A 166 -2.56 -8.74 -12.22
N LYS A 167 -3.89 -8.69 -12.04
CA LYS A 167 -4.84 -8.36 -13.10
C LYS A 167 -5.94 -7.45 -12.56
N TYR A 168 -6.22 -6.36 -13.28
CA TYR A 168 -7.46 -5.60 -13.05
C TYR A 168 -8.65 -6.43 -13.53
N ILE A 169 -9.73 -6.44 -12.76
CA ILE A 169 -10.98 -7.14 -13.08
C ILE A 169 -12.15 -6.14 -13.16
N ARG A 170 -13.20 -6.50 -13.90
CA ARG A 170 -14.40 -5.67 -14.09
C ARG A 170 -15.38 -5.79 -12.93
#